data_AF-T1AEV0-F1
#
_entry.id   AF-T1AEV0-F1
#
_cell.length_a   1.000
_cell.length_b   1.000
_cell.length_c   1.000
_cell.angle_alpha   90.00
_cell.angle_beta   90.00
_cell.angle_gamma   90.00
#
_symmetry.space_group_name_H-M   'P 1'
#
loop_
_entity.id
_entity.type
_entity.pdbx_description
1 polymer ?
#
loop_
_entity_poly.entity_id
_entity_poly.type
_entity_poly.pdbx_seq_one_letter_code
_entity_poly.pdbx_strand_id
1 'polypeptide(L)'
;MTAYGSAAGFTVNVYVPDTAGGPKLDLIRAYGATVSVISGNREDVRNAAMSDASFYVGHSVFPEFRDGIRTLSYELFMQYNEKLPENIYIPTSAGTLLIGMYEGFQHLVESGEIPRIPRLVACQPDLMSPIRSALEGKPYISSKKKVTGRRPRNRKVP
;
A
#
# COMPACT_ATOMS: atom_id res chain seq x y z
N MET A 1 0.83 11.21 0.55
CA MET A 1 1.69 12.08 1.37
C MET A 1 1.65 13.52 0.87
N THR A 2 2.02 13.82 -0.38
CA THR A 2 1.97 15.19 -0.92
C THR A 2 0.64 15.91 -0.68
N ALA A 3 -0.49 15.32 -1.09
CA ALA A 3 -1.81 15.93 -0.89
C ALA A 3 -2.06 16.39 0.56
N TYR A 4 -1.79 15.52 1.54
CA TYR A 4 -1.98 15.82 2.96
C TYR A 4 -0.93 16.80 3.50
N GLY A 5 0.34 16.64 3.14
CA GLY A 5 1.42 17.52 3.59
C GLY A 5 1.22 18.95 3.10
N SER A 6 0.93 19.12 1.82
CA SER A 6 0.66 20.43 1.22
C SER A 6 -0.64 21.05 1.74
N ALA A 7 -1.70 20.26 1.96
CA ALA A 7 -2.93 20.75 2.59
C ALA A 7 -2.72 21.22 4.04
N ALA A 8 -1.77 20.61 4.76
CA ALA A 8 -1.35 21.03 6.09
C ALA A 8 -0.34 22.21 6.08
N GLY A 9 -0.02 22.76 4.90
CA GLY A 9 0.88 23.91 4.75
C GLY A 9 2.37 23.55 4.77
N PHE A 10 2.74 22.27 4.70
CA PHE A 10 4.13 21.84 4.65
C PHE A 10 4.69 21.90 3.22
N THR A 11 5.97 22.28 3.12
CA THR A 11 6.77 22.03 1.92
C THR A 11 7.04 20.53 1.81
N VAL A 12 6.62 19.90 0.71
CA VAL A 12 6.79 18.45 0.49
C VAL A 12 7.81 18.21 -0.62
N ASN A 13 8.92 17.57 -0.26
CA ASN A 13 9.95 17.13 -1.21
C ASN A 13 9.73 15.66 -1.57
N VAL A 14 9.68 15.33 -2.86
CA VAL A 14 9.50 13.96 -3.35
C VAL A 14 10.66 13.58 -4.24
N TYR A 15 11.37 12.52 -3.85
CA TYR A 15 12.50 11.97 -4.58
C TYR A 15 12.04 10.82 -5.47
N VAL A 16 12.40 10.87 -6.75
CA VAL A 16 11.98 9.87 -7.75
C VAL A 16 13.17 9.44 -8.60
N PRO A 17 13.19 8.21 -9.14
CA PRO A 17 14.21 7.82 -10.11
C PRO A 17 14.05 8.60 -11.42
N ASP A 18 15.12 8.72 -12.20
CA ASP A 18 15.12 9.26 -13.58
C ASP A 18 14.13 8.57 -14.54
N THR A 19 13.81 7.31 -14.28
CA THR A 19 12.80 6.53 -15.00
C THR A 19 11.35 6.84 -14.60
N ALA A 20 11.13 7.65 -13.55
CA ALA A 20 9.80 8.03 -13.13
C ALA A 20 9.19 9.04 -14.12
N GLY A 21 7.98 8.75 -14.56
CA GLY A 21 7.25 9.64 -15.45
C GLY A 21 5.77 9.30 -15.54
N GLY A 22 5.07 10.09 -16.35
CA GLY A 22 3.65 9.91 -16.63
C GLY A 22 2.73 10.30 -15.45
N PRO A 23 1.48 9.78 -15.45
CA PRO A 23 0.40 10.33 -14.63
C PRO A 23 0.67 10.37 -13.13
N LYS A 24 1.49 9.45 -12.60
CA LYS A 24 1.86 9.45 -11.18
C LYS A 24 2.69 10.67 -10.81
N LEU A 25 3.64 11.03 -11.67
CA LEU A 25 4.52 12.18 -11.43
C LEU A 25 3.77 13.49 -11.62
N ASP A 26 2.89 13.55 -12.62
CA ASP A 26 2.02 14.70 -12.87
C ASP A 26 1.11 14.96 -11.66
N LEU A 27 0.53 13.91 -11.08
CA LEU A 27 -0.28 14.02 -9.87
C LEU A 27 0.51 14.51 -8.65
N ILE A 28 1.75 14.01 -8.47
CA ILE A 28 2.64 14.48 -7.40
C ILE A 28 2.88 15.98 -7.52
N ARG A 29 3.19 16.46 -8.73
CA ARG A 29 3.39 17.90 -9.00
C ARG A 29 2.11 18.70 -8.83
N ALA A 30 0.97 18.18 -9.28
CA ALA A 30 -0.32 18.85 -9.15
C ALA A 30 -0.72 19.09 -7.68
N TYR A 31 -0.31 18.22 -6.76
CA TYR A 31 -0.50 18.42 -5.33
C TYR A 31 0.53 19.38 -4.69
N GLY A 32 1.45 19.96 -5.46
CA GLY A 32 2.39 20.99 -4.99
C GLY A 32 3.70 20.46 -4.42
N ALA A 33 4.09 19.21 -4.69
CA ALA A 33 5.42 18.73 -4.29
C ALA A 33 6.54 19.32 -5.14
N THR A 34 7.66 19.63 -4.49
CA THR A 34 8.96 19.79 -5.14
C THR A 34 9.49 18.40 -5.50
N VAL A 35 9.75 18.15 -6.77
CA VAL A 35 10.22 16.84 -7.26
C VAL A 35 11.72 16.89 -7.52
N SER A 36 12.47 16.04 -6.82
CA SER A 36 13.90 15.82 -7.02
C SER A 36 14.12 14.52 -7.78
N VAL A 37 14.73 14.60 -8.96
CA VAL A 37 15.02 13.42 -9.79
C VAL A 37 16.42 12.91 -9.46
N ILE A 38 16.51 11.64 -9.08
CA ILE A 38 17.75 10.97 -8.68
C ILE A 38 18.07 9.89 -9.71
N SER A 39 19.27 9.94 -10.27
CA SER A 39 19.76 8.89 -11.17
C SER A 39 20.19 7.70 -10.33
N GLY A 40 19.69 6.49 -10.65
CA GLY A 40 20.06 5.27 -9.92
C GLY A 40 18.89 4.35 -9.62
N ASN A 41 19.16 3.38 -8.75
CA ASN A 41 18.20 2.36 -8.33
C ASN A 41 17.32 2.85 -7.16
N ARG A 42 16.43 1.97 -6.68
CA ARG A 42 15.49 2.30 -5.58
C ARG A 42 16.20 2.70 -4.28
N GLU A 43 17.34 2.09 -3.97
CA GLU A 43 18.10 2.39 -2.76
C GLU A 43 18.79 3.74 -2.88
N ASP A 44 19.29 4.10 -4.06
CA ASP A 44 19.89 5.42 -4.31
C ASP A 44 18.87 6.54 -4.09
N VAL A 45 17.65 6.38 -4.63
CA VAL A 45 16.54 7.34 -4.43
C VAL A 45 16.17 7.44 -2.96
N ARG A 46 16.10 6.31 -2.25
CA ARG A 46 15.80 6.27 -0.82
C ARG A 46 16.87 6.98 0.00
N ASN A 47 18.15 6.71 -0.27
CA ASN A 47 19.27 7.32 0.43
C ASN A 47 19.28 8.83 0.23
N ALA A 48 19.07 9.30 -1.01
CA ALA A 48 18.93 10.73 -1.29
C ALA A 48 17.79 11.38 -0.48
N ALA A 49 16.65 10.70 -0.35
CA ALA A 49 15.52 11.20 0.45
C ALA A 49 15.81 11.21 1.96
N MET A 50 16.56 10.24 2.48
CA MET A 50 16.93 10.16 3.90
C MET A 50 18.07 11.12 4.27
N SER A 51 18.91 11.53 3.30
CA SER A 51 20.00 12.49 3.51
C SER A 51 19.55 13.95 3.40
N ASP A 52 18.29 14.21 3.03
CA ASP A 52 17.76 15.57 3.03
C ASP A 52 17.62 16.11 4.47
N ALA A 53 17.73 17.43 4.64
CA ALA A 53 17.56 18.07 5.94
C ALA A 53 16.10 18.04 6.44
N SER A 54 15.14 17.77 5.54
CA SER A 54 13.74 17.63 5.87
C SER A 54 13.47 16.34 6.64
N PHE A 55 12.32 16.30 7.33
CA PHE A 55 11.86 15.09 7.98
C PHE A 55 11.46 14.03 6.94
N TYR A 56 12.19 12.91 6.92
CA TYR A 56 11.89 11.80 6.02
C TYR A 56 10.58 11.13 6.42
N VAL A 57 9.64 10.99 5.48
CA VAL A 57 8.36 10.31 5.70
C VAL A 57 8.27 9.05 4.82
N GLY A 58 8.24 7.87 5.45
CA GLY A 58 8.17 6.59 4.75
C GLY A 58 7.28 5.57 5.45
N HIS A 59 6.39 4.92 4.69
CA HIS A 59 5.42 3.94 5.22
C HIS A 59 6.04 2.72 5.94
N SER A 60 7.35 2.45 5.76
CA SER A 60 8.05 1.36 6.45
C SER A 60 8.74 1.79 7.76
N VAL A 61 8.88 3.10 8.01
CA VAL A 61 9.61 3.64 9.17
C VAL A 61 8.69 4.31 10.19
N PHE A 62 7.47 4.72 9.79
CA PHE A 62 6.49 5.33 10.70
C PHE A 62 5.49 4.29 11.22
N PRO A 63 5.51 3.97 12.52
CA PRO A 63 4.52 3.07 13.11
C PRO A 63 3.09 3.61 12.98
N GLU A 64 2.91 4.93 12.97
CA GLU A 64 1.61 5.60 12.86
C GLU A 64 0.94 5.34 11.51
N PHE A 65 1.71 5.00 10.47
CA PHE A 65 1.13 4.57 9.20
C PHE A 65 0.27 3.33 9.39
N ARG A 66 0.73 2.38 10.21
CA ARG A 66 -0.01 1.15 10.54
C ARG A 66 -1.24 1.45 11.40
N ASP A 67 -1.14 2.39 12.34
CA ASP A 67 -2.31 2.85 13.11
C ASP A 67 -3.34 3.52 12.21
N GLY A 68 -2.94 4.29 11.21
CA GLY A 68 -3.87 4.80 10.20
C GLY A 68 -4.56 3.67 9.41
N ILE A 69 -3.85 2.60 9.08
CA ILE A 69 -4.45 1.45 8.39
C ILE A 69 -5.45 0.69 9.28
N ARG A 70 -5.21 0.61 10.60
CA ARG A 70 -6.08 -0.13 11.52
C ARG A 70 -7.50 0.42 11.55
N THR A 71 -7.69 1.72 11.24
CA THR A 71 -9.00 2.37 11.27
C THR A 71 -9.96 1.75 10.28
N LEU A 72 -9.46 1.15 9.19
CA LEU A 72 -10.28 0.42 8.22
C LEU A 72 -11.07 -0.72 8.87
N SER A 73 -10.53 -1.36 9.91
CA SER A 73 -11.26 -2.40 10.64
C SER A 73 -12.44 -1.83 11.44
N TYR A 74 -12.27 -0.62 12.01
CA TYR A 74 -13.34 0.09 12.72
C TYR A 74 -14.41 0.59 11.75
N GLU A 75 -13.99 1.13 10.60
CA GLU A 75 -14.89 1.55 9.53
C GLU A 75 -15.72 0.37 9.02
N LEU A 76 -15.11 -0.79 8.77
CA LEU A 76 -15.84 -1.99 8.38
C LEU A 76 -16.83 -2.44 9.45
N PHE A 77 -16.42 -2.45 10.73
CA PHE A 77 -17.29 -2.81 11.84
C PHE A 77 -18.53 -1.91 11.89
N MET A 78 -18.34 -0.60 11.79
CA MET A 78 -19.43 0.38 11.76
C MET A 78 -20.32 0.24 10.51
N GLN A 79 -19.73 0.12 9.33
CA GLN A 79 -20.46 0.03 8.05
C GLN A 79 -21.30 -1.24 7.93
N TYR A 80 -20.92 -2.31 8.61
CA TYR A 80 -21.67 -3.56 8.68
C TYR A 80 -22.65 -3.62 9.87
N ASN A 81 -22.95 -2.48 10.51
CA ASN A 81 -23.82 -2.41 11.69
C ASN A 81 -23.41 -3.44 12.76
N GLU A 82 -22.11 -3.48 13.07
CA GLU A 82 -21.50 -4.33 14.10
C GLU A 82 -21.55 -5.84 13.78
N LYS A 83 -22.01 -6.22 12.57
CA LYS A 83 -22.13 -7.61 12.10
C LYS A 83 -21.17 -7.88 10.96
N LEU A 84 -19.90 -8.03 11.29
CA LEU A 84 -18.84 -8.32 10.32
C LEU A 84 -19.10 -9.62 9.55
N PRO A 85 -18.71 -9.67 8.26
CA PRO A 85 -18.75 -10.92 7.50
C PRO A 85 -17.76 -11.93 8.08
N GLU A 86 -18.01 -13.22 7.86
CA GLU A 86 -17.10 -14.27 8.32
C GLU A 86 -15.72 -14.23 7.64
N ASN A 87 -15.66 -13.72 6.42
CA ASN A 87 -14.47 -13.71 5.58
C ASN A 87 -14.22 -12.31 5.02
N ILE A 88 -12.98 -11.85 5.12
CA ILE A 88 -12.55 -10.56 4.56
C ILE A 88 -11.34 -10.82 3.66
N TYR A 89 -11.49 -10.49 2.38
CA TYR A 89 -10.46 -10.66 1.37
C TYR A 89 -9.65 -9.37 1.23
N ILE A 90 -8.36 -9.45 1.51
CA ILE A 90 -7.48 -8.27 1.59
C ILE A 90 -6.44 -8.37 0.47
N PRO A 91 -6.37 -7.38 -0.45
CA PRO A 91 -5.27 -7.28 -1.40
C PRO A 91 -3.94 -7.12 -0.65
N THR A 92 -2.98 -8.01 -0.93
CA THR A 92 -1.76 -8.11 -0.13
C THR A 92 -0.52 -7.98 -1.01
N SER A 93 0.19 -6.87 -0.86
CA SER A 93 1.55 -6.70 -1.39
C SER A 93 2.58 -7.08 -0.32
N ALA A 94 3.15 -6.09 0.37
CA ALA A 94 4.13 -6.31 1.46
C ALA A 94 3.48 -6.76 2.78
N GLY A 95 2.14 -6.71 2.90
CA GLY A 95 1.43 -7.13 4.11
C GLY A 95 0.97 -6.01 5.03
N THR A 96 1.37 -4.74 4.80
CA THR A 96 1.01 -3.62 5.70
C THR A 96 -0.49 -3.47 5.91
N LEU A 97 -1.30 -3.59 4.84
CA LEU A 97 -2.77 -3.53 4.94
C LEU A 97 -3.33 -4.71 5.77
N LEU A 98 -2.85 -5.92 5.50
CA LEU A 98 -3.28 -7.13 6.20
C LEU A 98 -2.98 -7.06 7.70
N ILE A 99 -1.76 -6.65 8.05
CA ILE A 99 -1.32 -6.56 9.46
C ILE A 99 -2.08 -5.44 10.17
N GLY A 100 -2.21 -4.26 9.57
CA GLY A 100 -2.94 -3.16 10.19
C GLY A 100 -4.42 -3.49 10.42
N MET A 101 -5.06 -4.17 9.45
CA MET A 101 -6.44 -4.63 9.64
C MET A 101 -6.56 -5.70 10.73
N TYR A 102 -5.61 -6.65 10.78
CA TYR A 102 -5.55 -7.66 11.83
C TYR A 102 -5.46 -7.02 13.22
N GLU A 103 -4.55 -6.06 13.41
CA GLU A 103 -4.39 -5.32 14.67
C GLU A 103 -5.66 -4.52 15.03
N GLY A 104 -6.31 -3.91 14.03
CA GLY A 104 -7.58 -3.21 14.22
C GLY A 104 -8.69 -4.15 14.73
N PHE A 105 -8.85 -5.33 14.13
CA PHE A 105 -9.83 -6.31 14.59
C PHE A 105 -9.44 -6.94 15.93
N GLN A 106 -8.15 -7.16 16.17
CA GLN A 106 -7.66 -7.63 17.46
C GLN A 106 -8.05 -6.65 18.57
N HIS A 107 -7.88 -5.35 18.33
CA HIS A 107 -8.32 -4.32 19.28
C HIS A 107 -9.84 -4.37 19.53
N LEU A 108 -10.66 -4.57 18.49
CA LEU A 108 -12.12 -4.72 18.66
C LEU A 108 -12.47 -5.94 19.54
N VAL A 109 -11.74 -7.05 19.37
CA VAL A 109 -11.89 -8.24 20.23
C VAL A 109 -11.51 -7.91 21.66
N GLU A 110 -10.36 -7.28 21.87
CA GLU A 110 -9.85 -6.91 23.19
C GLU A 110 -10.79 -5.93 23.92
N SER A 111 -11.48 -5.06 23.19
CA SER A 111 -12.50 -4.15 23.73
C SER A 111 -13.87 -4.81 23.96
N GLY A 112 -14.09 -6.05 23.50
CA GLY A 112 -15.36 -6.76 23.63
C GLY A 112 -16.42 -6.42 22.59
N GLU A 113 -16.09 -5.59 21.59
CA GLU A 113 -17.00 -5.15 20.52
C GLU A 113 -17.32 -6.29 19.54
N ILE A 114 -16.36 -7.21 19.31
CA ILE A 114 -16.58 -8.42 18.53
C ILE A 114 -16.05 -9.65 19.27
N PRO A 115 -16.70 -10.82 19.14
CA PRO A 115 -16.29 -12.02 19.86
C PRO A 115 -15.03 -12.68 19.29
N ARG A 116 -14.68 -12.40 18.03
CA ARG A 116 -13.51 -12.94 17.34
C ARG A 116 -13.16 -12.14 16.10
N ILE A 117 -11.91 -12.23 15.66
CA ILE A 117 -11.44 -11.68 14.38
C ILE A 117 -12.08 -12.48 13.21
N PRO A 118 -12.63 -11.83 12.17
CA PRO A 118 -13.05 -12.50 10.94
C PRO A 118 -11.90 -13.24 10.25
N ARG A 119 -12.20 -14.25 9.42
CA ARG A 119 -11.14 -14.91 8.66
C ARG A 119 -10.58 -13.97 7.61
N LEU A 120 -9.33 -13.53 7.82
CA LEU A 120 -8.63 -12.66 6.88
C LEU A 120 -7.95 -13.49 5.79
N VAL A 121 -8.27 -13.21 4.53
CA VAL A 121 -7.74 -13.92 3.36
C VAL A 121 -6.83 -12.98 2.57
N ALA A 122 -5.52 -13.22 2.66
CA ALA A 122 -4.52 -12.48 1.92
C ALA A 122 -4.58 -12.84 0.42
N CYS A 123 -4.72 -11.82 -0.43
CA CYS A 123 -4.88 -11.99 -1.88
C CYS A 123 -3.65 -11.41 -2.61
N GLN A 124 -2.80 -12.29 -3.15
CA GLN A 124 -1.64 -11.89 -3.96
C GLN A 124 -1.83 -12.32 -5.42
N PRO A 125 -1.37 -11.54 -6.41
CA PRO A 125 -1.32 -11.98 -7.80
C PRO A 125 -0.37 -13.16 -7.97
N ASP A 126 -0.71 -14.13 -8.83
CA ASP A 126 0.12 -15.32 -9.10
C ASP A 126 1.56 -14.98 -9.52
N LEU A 127 1.74 -13.88 -10.26
CA LEU A 127 3.05 -13.46 -10.74
C LEU A 127 3.91 -12.78 -9.66
N MET A 128 3.29 -12.30 -8.57
CA MET A 128 3.92 -11.46 -7.54
C MET A 128 3.38 -11.87 -6.16
N SER A 129 3.70 -13.09 -5.74
CA SER A 129 3.21 -13.70 -4.48
C SER A 129 4.33 -14.06 -3.48
N PRO A 130 5.14 -13.09 -3.02
CA PRO A 130 6.27 -13.38 -2.14
C PRO A 130 5.88 -13.99 -0.79
N ILE A 131 4.73 -13.61 -0.22
CA ILE A 131 4.26 -14.14 1.07
C ILE A 131 3.84 -15.60 0.90
N ARG A 132 3.11 -15.91 -0.18
CA ARG A 132 2.78 -17.31 -0.52
C ARG A 132 4.05 -18.15 -0.67
N SER A 133 5.04 -17.68 -1.44
CA SER A 133 6.31 -18.40 -1.63
C SER A 133 7.01 -18.65 -0.29
N ALA A 134 7.08 -17.64 0.59
CA ALA A 134 7.66 -17.78 1.92
C ALA A 134 6.92 -18.81 2.79
N LEU A 135 5.58 -18.78 2.81
CA LEU A 135 4.77 -19.75 3.56
C LEU A 135 4.91 -21.19 3.04
N GLU A 136 5.10 -21.36 1.74
CA GLU A 136 5.34 -22.68 1.12
C GLU A 136 6.82 -23.12 1.21
N GLY A 137 7.71 -22.32 1.81
CA GLY A 137 9.15 -22.62 1.88
C GLY A 137 9.85 -22.60 0.52
N LYS A 138 9.31 -21.89 -0.48
CA LYS A 138 9.82 -21.83 -1.85
C LYS A 138 10.54 -20.51 -2.11
N PRO A 139 11.61 -20.51 -2.91
CA PRO A 139 12.25 -19.27 -3.33
C PRO A 139 11.27 -18.42 -4.15
N TYR A 140 11.17 -17.14 -3.81
CA TYR A 140 10.38 -16.19 -4.59
C TYR A 140 11.18 -15.76 -5.83
N ILE A 141 10.70 -16.13 -7.01
CA ILE A 141 11.27 -15.72 -8.29
C ILE A 141 10.29 -14.75 -8.95
N SER A 142 10.62 -13.46 -8.93
CA SER A 142 9.78 -12.45 -9.60
C SER A 142 9.77 -12.70 -11.11
N SER A 143 8.59 -12.97 -11.68
CA SER A 143 8.46 -13.11 -13.15
C SER A 143 8.52 -11.73 -13.79
N LYS A 144 9.44 -11.50 -14.74
CA LYS A 144 9.52 -10.26 -15.53
C LYS A 144 8.43 -10.12 -16.61
N LYS A 145 7.43 -11.02 -16.67
CA LYS A 145 6.39 -10.96 -17.70
C LYS A 145 5.53 -9.70 -17.48
N LYS A 146 5.57 -8.78 -18.45
CA LYS A 146 4.68 -7.61 -18.48
C LYS A 146 3.23 -8.08 -18.47
N VAL A 147 2.46 -7.65 -17.48
CA VAL A 147 0.99 -7.77 -17.50
C VAL A 147 0.47 -6.85 -18.60
N THR A 148 0.37 -7.34 -19.83
CA THR A 148 -0.31 -6.62 -20.89
C THR A 148 -1.81 -6.77 -20.64
N GLY A 149 -2.40 -5.78 -19.95
CA GLY A 149 -3.84 -5.72 -19.63
C GLY A 149 -4.78 -5.55 -20.84
N ARG A 150 -4.34 -5.86 -22.06
CA ARG A 150 -5.22 -5.86 -23.24
C ARG A 150 -5.71 -7.27 -23.49
N ARG A 151 -6.91 -7.60 -22.97
CA ARG A 151 -7.73 -8.65 -23.60
C ARG A 151 -7.88 -8.27 -25.08
N PRO A 152 -7.63 -9.18 -26.04
CA PRO A 152 -7.96 -8.90 -27.43
C PRO A 152 -9.45 -8.56 -27.50
N ARG A 153 -9.77 -7.34 -27.94
CA ARG A 153 -11.15 -6.98 -28.29
C ARG A 153 -11.53 -7.84 -29.49
N ASN A 154 -12.13 -8.99 -29.26
CA ASN A 154 -12.91 -9.69 -30.29
C ASN A 154 -14.12 -8.80 -30.59
N ARG A 155 -13.94 -7.84 -31.50
CA ARG A 155 -15.05 -7.23 -32.23
C ARG A 155 -15.49 -8.23 -33.28
N LYS A 156 -16.42 -9.10 -32.89
CA LYS A 156 -17.43 -9.63 -33.80
C LYS A 156 -18.76 -9.43 -33.10
N VAL A 157 -19.49 -8.41 -33.53
CA VAL A 157 -20.93 -8.31 -33.33
C VAL A 157 -21.51 -8.29 -34.76
N PRO A 158 -22.57 -9.07 -35.04
CA PRO A 158 -23.19 -9.17 -36.36
C PRO A 158 -23.68 -7.82 -36.90
#